data_AF-A0A3M1HTB3-F1
#
_entry.id   AF-A0A3M1HTB3-F1
#
_cell.length_a   1.000
_cell.length_b   1.000
_cell.length_c   1.000
_cell.angle_alpha   90.00
_cell.angle_beta   90.00
_cell.angle_gamma   90.00
#
_symmetry.space_group_name_H-M   'P 1'
#
loop_
_entity.id
_entity.type
_entity.pdbx_description
1 polymer ?
#
loop_
_entity_poly.entity_id
_entity_poly.type
_entity_poly.pdbx_seq_one_letter_code
_entity_poly.pdbx_strand_id
1 'polypeptide(L)'
;MRRVLALGAFIFAIAAHAAEEESAVPAADAAHGKQIFQTICAHCHNTTHETSPVGAPGLAGVTKRRSLDWIEHWITNPEKFAASDPTAKKL
;
A
#
# COMPACT_ATOMS: atom_id res chain seq x y z
N MET A 1 20.05 -61.24 -0.39
CA MET A 1 18.90 -60.96 -1.27
C MET A 1 18.02 -59.94 -0.58
N ARG A 2 17.57 -58.88 -1.28
CA ARG A 2 16.39 -58.04 -0.96
C ARG A 2 16.49 -57.23 0.35
N ARG A 3 16.43 -55.90 0.42
CA ARG A 3 15.81 -54.85 -0.41
C ARG A 3 16.49 -53.51 -0.04
N VAL A 4 17.07 -52.80 -1.01
CA VAL A 4 17.37 -51.36 -0.87
C VAL A 4 16.54 -50.64 -1.93
N LEU A 5 15.26 -50.44 -1.63
CA LEU A 5 14.33 -49.67 -2.44
C LEU A 5 13.33 -49.02 -1.48
N ALA A 6 13.67 -47.86 -0.92
CA ALA A 6 12.69 -46.91 -0.36
C ALA A 6 13.41 -45.65 0.18
N LEU A 7 14.18 -44.94 -0.64
CA LEU A 7 14.69 -43.60 -0.28
C LEU A 7 14.61 -42.58 -1.42
N GLY A 8 13.78 -42.84 -2.45
CA GLY A 8 13.66 -41.95 -3.63
C GLY A 8 12.39 -41.11 -3.70
N ALA A 9 11.36 -41.38 -2.88
CA ALA A 9 10.03 -40.79 -3.06
C ALA A 9 9.67 -39.65 -2.07
N PHE A 10 10.53 -39.35 -1.09
CA PHE A 10 10.19 -38.38 -0.04
C PHE A 10 10.60 -36.93 -0.37
N ILE A 11 11.51 -36.73 -1.32
CA ILE A 11 12.00 -35.38 -1.68
C ILE A 11 11.03 -34.66 -2.62
N PHE A 12 10.19 -35.39 -3.38
CA PHE A 12 9.28 -34.77 -4.37
C PHE A 12 7.98 -34.23 -3.76
N ALA A 13 7.64 -34.58 -2.51
CA ALA A 13 6.39 -34.16 -1.87
C ALA A 13 6.48 -32.82 -1.11
N ILE A 14 7.69 -32.32 -0.84
CA ILE A 14 7.89 -31.05 -0.11
C ILE A 14 7.80 -29.84 -1.06
N ALA A 15 8.05 -30.02 -2.36
CA ALA A 15 7.97 -28.95 -3.35
C ALA A 15 6.52 -28.49 -3.67
N ALA A 16 5.50 -29.31 -3.36
CA ALA A 16 4.10 -29.00 -3.66
C ALA A 16 3.40 -28.12 -2.61
N HIS A 17 3.99 -27.94 -1.42
CA HIS A 17 3.41 -27.10 -0.36
C HIS A 17 3.89 -25.64 -0.41
N ALA A 18 4.73 -25.28 -1.39
CA ALA A 18 5.13 -23.90 -1.66
C ALA A 18 4.23 -23.21 -2.71
N ALA A 19 3.08 -23.81 -3.03
CA ALA A 19 2.05 -23.14 -3.81
C ALA A 19 1.37 -22.09 -2.93
N GLU A 20 1.89 -20.88 -3.03
CA GLU A 20 1.12 -19.64 -3.12
C GLU A 20 0.02 -19.50 -2.05
N GLU A 21 0.42 -19.10 -0.84
CA GLU A 21 -0.45 -18.22 -0.05
C GLU A 21 -0.45 -16.86 -0.75
N GLU A 22 -1.19 -16.76 -1.85
CA GLU A 22 -1.62 -15.48 -2.39
C GLU A 22 -2.57 -14.89 -1.34
N SER A 23 -2.00 -14.07 -0.44
CA SER A 23 -2.79 -13.38 0.56
C SER A 23 -3.78 -12.50 -0.18
N ALA A 24 -5.05 -12.91 -0.16
CA ALA A 24 -6.12 -12.14 -0.77
C ALA A 24 -6.14 -10.78 -0.08
N VAL A 25 -5.63 -9.76 -0.76
CA VAL A 25 -5.75 -8.37 -0.31
C VAL A 25 -7.25 -8.10 -0.20
N PRO A 26 -7.78 -7.78 0.98
CA PRO A 26 -9.21 -7.53 1.13
C PRO A 26 -9.64 -6.44 0.15
N ALA A 27 -10.82 -6.59 -0.44
CA ALA A 27 -11.37 -5.56 -1.31
C ALA A 27 -11.40 -4.21 -0.58
N ALA A 28 -11.06 -3.14 -1.30
CA ALA A 28 -11.01 -1.80 -0.73
C ALA A 28 -12.38 -1.40 -0.14
N ASP A 29 -12.38 -0.97 1.13
CA ASP A 29 -13.58 -0.48 1.83
C ASP A 29 -13.67 1.05 1.73
N ALA A 30 -14.45 1.51 0.74
CA ALA A 30 -14.65 2.93 0.53
C ALA A 30 -15.44 3.61 1.67
N ALA A 31 -16.30 2.88 2.39
CA ALA A 31 -17.08 3.46 3.49
C ALA A 31 -16.18 3.74 4.69
N HIS A 32 -15.32 2.79 5.04
CA HIS A 32 -14.32 2.97 6.09
C HIS A 32 -13.31 4.07 5.71
N GLY A 33 -12.81 4.08 4.47
CA GLY A 33 -11.92 5.13 3.97
C GLY A 33 -12.54 6.53 4.05
N LYS A 34 -13.83 6.65 3.74
CA LYS A 34 -14.58 7.91 3.89
C LYS A 34 -14.63 8.38 5.35
N GLN A 35 -14.85 7.48 6.31
CA GLN A 35 -14.86 7.84 7.73
C GLN A 35 -13.50 8.40 8.16
N ILE A 36 -12.41 7.71 7.83
CA ILE A 36 -11.04 8.18 8.12
C ILE A 36 -10.79 9.57 7.51
N PHE A 37 -11.15 9.74 6.23
CA PHE A 37 -10.96 11.00 5.52
C PHE A 37 -11.70 12.15 6.21
N GLN A 38 -12.95 11.94 6.60
CA GLN A 38 -13.77 12.96 7.26
C GLN A 38 -13.23 13.34 8.64
N THR A 39 -12.68 12.38 9.38
CA THR A 39 -12.15 12.61 10.74
C THR A 39 -10.79 13.29 10.74
N ILE A 40 -9.90 12.95 9.79
CA ILE A 40 -8.49 13.35 9.85
C ILE A 40 -8.13 14.35 8.75
N CYS A 41 -8.54 14.08 7.51
CA CYS A 41 -8.00 14.76 6.32
C CYS A 41 -8.81 16.00 5.94
N ALA A 42 -10.13 15.91 6.07
CA ALA A 42 -11.09 16.91 5.58
C ALA A 42 -11.01 18.26 6.31
N HIS A 43 -10.33 18.33 7.45
CA HIS A 43 -10.05 19.59 8.13
C HIS A 43 -9.16 20.53 7.30
N CYS A 44 -8.25 19.95 6.51
CA CYS A 44 -7.30 20.71 5.71
C CYS A 44 -7.50 20.49 4.21
N HIS A 45 -7.83 19.29 3.76
CA HIS A 45 -7.87 18.97 2.33
C HIS A 45 -9.28 19.00 1.74
N ASN A 46 -9.42 19.68 0.60
CA ASN A 46 -10.63 19.62 -0.21
C ASN A 46 -10.66 18.36 -1.08
N THR A 47 -11.86 17.84 -1.35
CA THR A 47 -12.09 16.79 -2.36
C THR A 47 -12.18 17.34 -3.79
N THR A 48 -11.89 18.63 -3.98
CA THR A 48 -11.82 19.33 -5.26
C THR A 48 -10.37 19.48 -5.71
N HIS A 49 -10.14 20.24 -6.79
CA HIS A 49 -8.79 20.63 -7.23
C HIS A 49 -8.24 21.85 -6.48
N GLU A 50 -9.06 22.53 -5.68
CA GLU A 50 -8.73 23.82 -5.07
C GLU A 50 -7.88 23.64 -3.81
N THR A 51 -6.84 24.47 -3.68
CA THR A 51 -6.12 24.63 -2.42
C THR A 51 -7.07 25.21 -1.36
N SER A 52 -7.08 24.63 -0.18
CA SER A 52 -7.93 25.07 0.92
C SER A 52 -7.44 26.40 1.51
N PRO A 53 -8.26 27.09 2.32
CA PRO A 53 -7.86 28.33 2.98
C PRO A 53 -6.63 28.20 3.89
N VAL A 54 -6.35 27.00 4.39
CA VAL A 54 -5.16 26.71 5.22
C VAL A 54 -3.93 26.31 4.39
N GLY A 55 -4.01 26.41 3.06
CA GLY A 55 -2.89 26.15 2.16
C GLY A 55 -2.70 24.68 1.78
N ALA A 56 -3.55 23.77 2.24
CA ALA A 56 -3.45 22.36 1.88
C ALA A 56 -4.03 22.10 0.47
N PRO A 57 -3.36 21.28 -0.37
CA PRO A 57 -3.77 21.09 -1.77
C PRO A 57 -5.07 20.29 -1.90
N GLY A 58 -5.83 20.58 -2.95
CA GLY A 58 -6.99 19.77 -3.34
C GLY A 58 -6.60 18.35 -3.79
N LEU A 59 -7.36 17.35 -3.36
CA LEU A 59 -7.03 15.93 -3.57
C LEU A 59 -7.74 15.28 -4.77
N ALA A 60 -8.60 16.01 -5.50
CA ALA A 60 -9.19 15.49 -6.72
C ALA A 60 -8.10 15.06 -7.71
N GLY A 61 -8.14 13.80 -8.14
CA GLY A 61 -7.17 13.21 -9.07
C GLY A 61 -5.76 13.03 -8.51
N VAL A 62 -5.57 12.99 -7.18
CA VAL A 62 -4.23 12.79 -6.56
C VAL A 62 -3.52 11.54 -7.07
N THR A 63 -4.24 10.45 -7.35
CA THR A 63 -3.70 9.19 -7.90
C THR A 63 -3.24 9.30 -9.36
N LYS A 64 -3.57 10.40 -10.04
CA LYS A 64 -2.99 10.74 -11.36
C LYS A 64 -1.70 11.54 -11.22
N ARG A 65 -1.48 12.21 -10.08
CA ARG A 65 -0.31 13.05 -9.80
C ARG A 65 0.79 12.29 -9.05
N ARG A 66 0.41 11.25 -8.30
CA ARG A 66 1.27 10.44 -7.44
C ARG A 66 0.84 8.97 -7.52
N SER A 67 1.80 8.05 -7.49
CA SER A 67 1.52 6.62 -7.34
C SER A 67 0.96 6.31 -5.95
N LEU A 68 0.29 5.16 -5.81
CA LEU A 68 -0.20 4.70 -4.51
C LEU A 68 0.95 4.52 -3.52
N ASP A 69 2.06 3.89 -3.94
CA ASP A 69 3.26 3.73 -3.11
C ASP A 69 3.81 5.07 -2.61
N TRP A 70 3.80 6.12 -3.45
CA TRP A 70 4.26 7.44 -3.02
C TRP A 70 3.31 8.04 -1.98
N ILE A 71 2.00 7.91 -2.21
CA ILE A 71 0.97 8.41 -1.29
C ILE A 71 1.09 7.69 0.06
N GLU A 72 1.27 6.37 0.07
CA GLU A 72 1.42 5.56 1.28
C GLU A 72 2.61 6.01 2.14
N HIS A 73 3.78 6.17 1.52
CA HIS A 73 4.96 6.67 2.23
C HIS A 73 4.75 8.09 2.78
N TRP A 74 4.13 8.96 1.97
CA TRP A 74 3.87 10.35 2.36
C TRP A 74 2.90 10.47 3.53
N ILE A 75 1.77 9.75 3.51
CA ILE A 75 0.78 9.84 4.59
C ILE A 75 1.25 9.15 5.88
N THR A 76 2.16 8.19 5.78
CA THR A 76 2.66 7.44 6.95
C THR A 76 3.70 8.24 7.73
N ASN A 77 4.66 8.86 7.04
CA ASN A 77 5.66 9.72 7.67
C ASN A 77 6.27 10.70 6.66
N PRO A 78 5.66 11.89 6.47
CA PRO A 78 6.08 12.83 5.43
C PRO A 78 7.47 13.39 5.69
N GLU A 79 7.85 13.64 6.95
CA GLU A 79 9.18 14.14 7.31
C GLU A 79 10.29 13.15 6.94
N LYS A 80 10.12 11.88 7.32
CA LYS A 80 11.06 10.82 6.96
C LYS A 80 11.13 10.63 5.46
N PHE A 81 9.99 10.64 4.77
CA PHE A 81 9.96 10.40 3.33
C PHE A 81 10.57 11.56 2.54
N ALA A 82 10.35 12.81 2.97
CA ALA A 82 10.96 14.01 2.40
C ALA A 82 12.49 14.02 2.47
N ALA A 83 13.09 13.29 3.41
CA ALA A 83 14.54 13.14 3.47
C ALA A 83 15.10 12.34 2.27
N SER A 84 14.30 11.45 1.68
CA SER A 84 14.73 10.55 0.59
C SER A 84 14.10 10.85 -0.78
N ASP A 85 12.93 11.48 -0.85
CA ASP A 85 12.24 11.76 -2.11
C ASP A 85 12.36 13.24 -2.52
N PRO A 86 12.97 13.56 -3.68
CA PRO A 86 13.17 14.95 -4.13
C PRO A 86 11.89 15.74 -4.39
N THR A 87 10.76 15.04 -4.61
CA THR A 87 9.46 15.68 -4.84
C THR A 87 8.81 16.01 -3.51
N ALA A 88 8.82 15.07 -2.56
CA ALA A 88 8.36 15.24 -1.19
C ALA A 88 9.14 16.34 -0.45
N LYS A 89 10.46 16.45 -0.67
CA LYS A 89 11.32 17.49 -0.08
C LYS A 89 10.91 18.93 -0.38
N LYS A 90 10.12 19.15 -1.44
CA LYS A 90 9.70 20.48 -1.91
C LYS A 90 8.31 20.88 -1.37
N LEU A 91 7.65 19.99 -0.63
CA LEU A 91 6.31 20.18 -0.09
C LEU A 91 6.35 20.67 1.36
#